data_AF-A0A2E0AMC2-F1
#
_entry.id   AF-A0A2E0AMC2-F1
#
_cell.length_a   1.000
_cell.length_b   1.000
_cell.length_c   1.000
_cell.angle_alpha   90.00
_cell.angle_beta   90.00
_cell.angle_gamma   90.00
#
_symmetry.space_group_name_H-M   'P 1'
#
loop_
_entity.id
_entity.type
_entity.pdbx_description
1 polymer ?
#
loop_
_entity_poly.entity_id
_entity_poly.type
_entity_poly.pdbx_seq_one_letter_code
_entity_poly.pdbx_strand_id
1 'polypeptide(L)'
;MASRLQSTRLQTNIVQATSRLEAWAMNPWRKLSLLVLALLVSFLIGSAITSVAGVLSQMDPIAALLVVLTAELSVRLRRPWKQSGTSPIVLDLIDMSRIGFLYGLFLEAFKLI
;
A
#
# COMPACT_ATOMS: atom_id res chain seq x y z
N MET A 1 -4.31 13.20 32.67
CA MET A 1 -5.10 14.20 31.93
C MET A 1 -4.68 14.09 30.46
N ALA A 2 -5.44 13.37 29.62
CA ALA A 2 -5.05 13.14 28.23
C ALA A 2 -5.29 14.41 27.41
N SER A 3 -4.25 14.98 26.82
CA SER A 3 -4.35 16.16 25.96
C SER A 3 -5.25 15.83 24.76
N ARG A 4 -6.39 16.51 24.64
CA ARG A 4 -7.18 16.46 23.40
C ARG A 4 -6.29 17.06 22.31
N LEU A 5 -5.85 16.22 21.37
CA LEU A 5 -5.09 16.66 20.21
C LEU A 5 -5.92 17.70 19.45
N GLN A 6 -5.36 18.89 19.26
CA GLN A 6 -6.00 19.96 18.52
C GLN A 6 -6.11 19.52 17.06
N SER A 7 -7.34 19.45 16.55
CA SER A 7 -7.60 19.14 15.14
C SER A 7 -7.00 20.25 14.29
N THR A 8 -5.87 19.97 13.64
CA THR A 8 -5.25 20.89 12.70
C THR A 8 -6.06 20.91 11.40
N ARG A 9 -6.06 22.04 10.67
CA ARG A 9 -6.73 22.15 9.36
C ARG A 9 -6.32 21.01 8.40
N LEU A 10 -5.06 20.58 8.49
CA LEU A 10 -4.53 19.45 7.73
C LEU A 10 -5.19 18.13 8.13
N GLN A 11 -5.34 17.87 9.43
CA GLN A 11 -6.06 16.68 9.90
C GLN A 11 -7.52 16.66 9.42
N THR A 12 -8.21 17.81 9.48
CA THR A 12 -9.59 17.90 9.01
C THR A 12 -9.69 17.64 7.51
N ASN A 13 -8.78 18.20 6.71
CA ASN A 13 -8.74 17.98 5.27
C ASN A 13 -8.44 16.53 4.89
N ILE A 14 -7.50 15.88 5.58
CA ILE A 14 -7.16 14.46 5.35
C ILE A 14 -8.36 13.58 5.68
N VAL A 15 -8.99 13.78 6.83
CA VAL A 15 -10.17 13.00 7.25
C VAL A 15 -11.33 13.18 6.25
N GLN A 16 -11.55 14.41 5.78
CA GLN A 16 -12.55 14.70 4.74
C GLN A 16 -12.20 14.07 3.38
N ALA A 17 -10.93 14.03 3.00
CA ALA A 17 -10.50 13.40 1.75
C ALA A 17 -10.75 11.89 1.79
N THR A 18 -10.42 11.23 2.91
CA THR A 18 -10.70 9.80 3.10
C THR A 18 -12.18 9.48 3.11
N SER A 19 -13.01 10.30 3.78
CA SER A 19 -14.46 10.07 3.81
C SER A 19 -15.13 10.33 2.46
N ARG A 20 -14.65 11.30 1.67
CA ARG A 20 -15.11 11.51 0.28
C ARG A 20 -14.72 10.34 -0.63
N LEU A 21 -13.51 9.80 -0.46
CA LEU A 21 -13.07 8.60 -1.19
C LEU A 21 -13.95 7.40 -0.85
N GLU A 22 -14.27 7.17 0.42
CA GLU A 22 -15.19 6.12 0.86
C GLU A 22 -16.60 6.29 0.29
N ALA A 23 -17.14 7.50 0.34
CA ALA A 23 -18.45 7.81 -0.24
C ALA A 23 -18.47 7.59 -1.77
N TRP A 24 -17.40 7.97 -2.47
CA TRP A 24 -17.27 7.75 -3.91
C TRP A 24 -17.11 6.25 -4.27
N ALA A 25 -16.42 5.51 -3.41
CA ALA A 25 -16.20 4.07 -3.52
C ALA A 25 -17.37 3.21 -3.01
N MET A 26 -18.52 3.81 -2.65
CA MET A 26 -19.73 3.06 -2.32
C MET A 26 -20.26 2.23 -3.50
N ASN A 27 -20.01 2.66 -4.74
CA ASN A 27 -20.38 1.87 -5.92
C ASN A 27 -19.40 0.69 -6.07
N PRO A 28 -19.88 -0.57 -6.06
CA PRO A 28 -19.02 -1.76 -6.10
C PRO A 28 -18.08 -1.80 -7.32
N TRP A 29 -18.52 -1.29 -8.48
CA TRP A 29 -17.69 -1.24 -9.69
C TRP A 29 -16.52 -0.26 -9.56
N ARG A 30 -16.74 0.88 -8.89
CA ARG A 30 -15.69 1.88 -8.65
C ARG A 30 -14.70 1.41 -7.61
N LYS A 31 -15.19 0.77 -6.55
CA LYS A 31 -14.35 0.10 -5.55
C LYS A 31 -13.45 -0.93 -6.21
N LEU A 32 -14.01 -1.82 -7.04
CA LEU A 32 -13.24 -2.86 -7.71
C LEU A 32 -12.18 -2.27 -8.66
N SER A 33 -12.56 -1.28 -9.47
CA SER A 33 -11.61 -0.59 -10.35
C SER A 33 -10.46 0.06 -9.57
N LEU A 34 -10.75 0.71 -8.45
CA LEU A 34 -9.74 1.36 -7.60
C LEU A 34 -8.79 0.33 -6.96
N LEU A 35 -9.31 -0.83 -6.53
CA LEU A 35 -8.51 -1.94 -6.02
C LEU A 35 -7.61 -2.56 -7.11
N VAL A 36 -8.16 -2.77 -8.30
CA VAL A 36 -7.39 -3.29 -9.45
C VAL A 36 -6.29 -2.31 -9.85
N LEU A 37 -6.57 -1.01 -9.87
CA LEU A 37 -5.55 0.00 -10.15
C LEU A 37 -4.44 -0.01 -9.10
N ALA A 38 -4.79 -0.07 -7.80
CA ALA A 38 -3.80 -0.16 -6.73
C ALA A 38 -2.91 -1.41 -6.87
N LEU A 39 -3.52 -2.55 -7.22
CA LEU A 39 -2.81 -3.79 -7.50
C LEU A 39 -1.85 -3.64 -8.69
N LEU A 40 -2.34 -3.13 -9.83
CA LEU A 40 -1.56 -3.00 -11.06
C LEU A 40 -0.40 -2.01 -10.93
N VAL A 41 -0.63 -0.86 -10.28
CA VAL A 41 0.41 0.14 -10.03
C VAL A 41 1.50 -0.44 -9.14
N SER A 42 1.11 -1.14 -8.07
CA SER A 42 2.07 -1.72 -7.13
C SER A 42 2.85 -2.89 -7.77
N PHE A 43 2.18 -3.68 -8.61
CA PHE A 43 2.82 -4.71 -9.44
C PHE A 43 3.87 -4.11 -10.36
N LEU A 44 3.53 -3.04 -11.10
CA LEU A 44 4.48 -2.35 -11.98
C LEU A 44 5.71 -1.84 -11.22
N ILE A 45 5.50 -1.23 -10.05
CA ILE A 45 6.60 -0.74 -9.20
C ILE A 45 7.49 -1.90 -8.72
N GLY A 46 6.88 -2.99 -8.24
CA GLY A 46 7.62 -4.19 -7.81
C GLY A 46 8.47 -4.79 -8.93
N SER A 47 7.90 -4.92 -10.13
CA SER A 47 8.62 -5.42 -11.29
C SER A 47 9.74 -4.47 -11.73
N ALA A 48 9.51 -3.16 -11.73
CA ALA A 48 10.53 -2.18 -12.08
C ALA A 48 11.73 -2.21 -11.14
N ILE A 49 11.49 -2.27 -9.82
CA ILE A 49 12.56 -2.37 -8.81
C ILE A 49 13.36 -3.66 -8.99
N THR A 50 12.67 -4.77 -9.23
CA THR A 50 13.33 -6.08 -9.36
C THR A 50 14.13 -6.18 -10.66
N SER A 51 13.62 -5.63 -11.76
CA SER A 51 14.34 -5.54 -13.03
C SER A 51 15.63 -4.73 -12.89
N VAL A 52 15.58 -3.57 -12.21
CA VAL A 52 16.77 -2.75 -11.94
C VAL A 52 17.76 -3.50 -11.04
N ALA A 53 17.26 -4.18 -10.00
CA ALA A 53 18.11 -4.96 -9.09
C ALA A 53 18.80 -6.13 -9.80
N GLY A 54 18.08 -6.86 -10.66
CA GLY A 54 18.61 -7.99 -11.43
C GLY A 54 19.73 -7.58 -12.40
N VAL A 55 19.61 -6.42 -13.04
CA VAL A 55 20.65 -5.90 -13.95
C VAL A 55 21.91 -5.48 -13.19
N LEU A 56 21.77 -4.88 -12.01
CA LEU A 56 22.93 -4.35 -11.30
C LEU A 56 23.72 -5.40 -10.49
N SER A 57 23.18 -6.60 -10.22
CA SER A 57 23.83 -7.74 -9.49
C SER A 57 24.51 -7.41 -8.15
N GLN A 58 24.45 -6.16 -7.69
CA GLN A 58 25.20 -5.62 -6.55
C GLN A 58 24.30 -4.80 -5.62
N MET A 59 23.00 -4.71 -5.94
CA MET A 59 21.99 -3.95 -5.18
C MET A 59 21.25 -4.78 -4.13
N ASP A 60 21.70 -5.99 -3.83
CA ASP A 60 21.05 -6.90 -2.86
C ASP A 60 20.66 -6.26 -1.53
N PRO A 61 21.50 -5.42 -0.87
CA PRO A 61 21.14 -4.80 0.39
C PRO A 61 20.01 -3.77 0.24
N ILE A 62 19.98 -3.04 -0.88
CA ILE A 62 19.01 -1.97 -1.16
C ILE A 62 17.66 -2.59 -1.51
N ALA A 63 17.66 -3.62 -2.34
CA ALA A 63 16.47 -4.37 -2.69
C ALA A 63 15.86 -5.04 -1.43
N ALA A 64 16.69 -5.69 -0.60
CA ALA A 64 16.25 -6.27 0.66
C ALA A 64 15.66 -5.21 1.61
N LEU A 65 16.30 -4.04 1.73
CA LEU A 65 15.81 -2.94 2.55
C LEU A 65 14.46 -2.41 2.06
N LEU A 66 14.26 -2.27 0.74
CA LEU A 66 12.97 -1.86 0.17
C LEU A 66 11.85 -2.88 0.44
N VAL A 67 12.15 -4.17 0.32
CA VAL A 67 11.18 -5.24 0.64
C VAL A 67 10.81 -5.24 2.12
N VAL A 68 11.80 -5.10 3.00
CA VAL A 68 11.56 -5.04 4.45
C VAL A 68 10.77 -3.78 4.80
N LEU A 69 11.10 -2.62 4.23
CA LEU A 69 10.37 -1.39 4.46
C LEU A 69 8.91 -1.49 4.02
N THR A 70 8.65 -2.00 2.81
CA THR A 70 7.28 -2.16 2.30
C THR A 70 6.49 -3.14 3.17
N ALA A 71 7.08 -4.26 3.59
CA ALA A 71 6.46 -5.22 4.49
C ALA A 71 6.15 -4.62 5.86
N GLU A 72 7.11 -3.92 6.47
CA GLU A 72 6.95 -3.28 7.77
C GLU A 72 5.90 -2.17 7.72
N LEU A 73 5.89 -1.37 6.64
CA LEU A 73 4.86 -0.35 6.42
C LEU A 73 3.48 -0.99 6.37
N SER A 74 3.29 -2.05 5.57
CA SER A 74 2.01 -2.77 5.48
C SER A 74 1.54 -3.29 6.85
N VAL A 75 2.44 -3.85 7.66
CA VAL A 75 2.09 -4.35 9.00
C VAL A 75 1.76 -3.20 9.95
N ARG A 76 2.55 -2.13 9.94
CA ARG A 76 2.40 -0.99 10.85
C ARG A 76 1.14 -0.18 10.55
N LEU A 77 0.78 0.00 9.28
CA LEU A 77 -0.46 0.65 8.87
C LEU A 77 -1.71 -0.16 9.29
N ARG A 78 -1.60 -1.48 9.43
CA ARG A 78 -2.73 -2.34 9.85
C ARG A 78 -3.00 -2.30 11.36
N ARG A 79 -1.98 -2.05 12.19
CA ARG A 79 -2.07 -2.06 13.67
C ARG A 79 -3.13 -1.12 14.25
N PRO A 80 -3.20 0.18 13.89
CA PRO A 80 -4.17 1.08 14.50
C PRO A 80 -5.62 0.79 14.07
N TRP A 81 -5.82 0.23 12.87
CA TRP A 81 -7.16 0.03 12.31
C TRP A 81 -7.81 -1.28 12.75
N LYS A 82 -7.01 -2.30 13.09
CA LYS A 82 -7.54 -3.56 13.66
C LYS A 82 -8.34 -3.35 14.96
N GLN A 83 -8.08 -2.25 15.68
CA GLN A 83 -8.76 -1.91 16.93
C GLN A 83 -10.11 -1.20 16.72
N SER A 84 -10.37 -0.64 15.53
CA SER A 84 -11.51 0.25 15.30
C SER A 84 -12.73 -0.41 14.67
N GLY A 85 -12.66 -1.71 14.32
CA GLY A 85 -13.80 -2.53 13.89
C GLY A 85 -14.41 -2.19 12.52
N THR A 86 -14.11 -1.03 11.96
CA THR A 86 -14.47 -0.63 10.60
C THR A 86 -13.34 -1.00 9.64
N SER A 87 -13.68 -1.70 8.56
CA SER A 87 -12.76 -2.01 7.46
C SER A 87 -12.83 -0.86 6.42
N PRO A 88 -11.96 0.16 6.50
CA PRO A 88 -12.00 1.25 5.52
C PRO A 88 -11.57 0.73 4.15
N ILE A 89 -12.05 1.41 3.10
CA ILE A 89 -11.57 1.19 1.72
C ILE A 89 -10.04 1.29 1.61
N VAL A 90 -9.43 2.08 2.49
CA VAL A 90 -7.99 2.31 2.56
C VAL A 90 -7.24 1.04 2.95
N LEU A 91 -7.80 0.21 3.84
CA LEU A 91 -7.17 -1.06 4.23
C LEU A 91 -7.17 -2.06 3.07
N ASP A 92 -8.31 -2.17 2.38
CA ASP A 92 -8.43 -3.01 1.18
C ASP A 92 -7.41 -2.56 0.10
N LEU A 93 -7.19 -1.25 -0.03
CA LEU A 93 -6.22 -0.68 -0.95
C LEU A 93 -4.78 -1.04 -0.59
N ILE A 94 -4.43 -0.97 0.70
CA ILE A 94 -3.10 -1.36 1.22
C ILE A 94 -2.86 -2.86 1.03
N ASP A 95 -3.89 -3.68 1.27
CA ASP A 95 -3.80 -5.13 1.09
C ASP A 95 -3.61 -5.46 -0.41
N MET A 96 -4.35 -4.82 -1.32
CA MET A 96 -4.17 -5.01 -2.76
C MET A 96 -2.84 -4.48 -3.29
N SER A 97 -2.37 -3.33 -2.78
CA SER A 97 -1.06 -2.81 -3.15
C SER A 97 0.06 -3.76 -2.70
N ARG A 98 -0.06 -4.32 -1.49
CA ARG A 98 0.90 -5.29 -0.97
C ARG A 98 0.94 -6.56 -1.82
N ILE A 99 -0.23 -7.10 -2.18
CA ILE A 99 -0.33 -8.28 -3.04
C ILE A 99 0.32 -7.99 -4.40
N GLY A 100 -0.05 -6.88 -5.05
CA GLY A 100 0.52 -6.49 -6.34
C GLY A 100 2.04 -6.36 -6.30
N PHE A 101 2.56 -5.66 -5.29
CA PHE A 101 4.00 -5.45 -5.11
C PHE A 101 4.78 -6.76 -4.93
N LEU A 102 4.32 -7.63 -4.03
CA LEU A 102 4.97 -8.93 -3.80
C LEU A 102 4.94 -9.80 -5.06
N TYR A 103 3.80 -9.80 -5.75
CA TYR A 103 3.64 -10.60 -6.97
C TYR A 103 4.57 -10.14 -8.09
N GLY A 104 4.71 -8.82 -8.28
CA GLY A 104 5.64 -8.26 -9.28
C GLY A 104 7.09 -8.60 -8.97
N LEU A 105 7.46 -8.52 -7.70
CA LEU A 105 8.81 -8.86 -7.25
C LEU A 105 9.14 -10.35 -7.44
N PHE A 106 8.27 -11.25 -6.99
CA PHE A 106 8.49 -12.68 -7.14
C PHE A 106 8.50 -13.13 -8.60
N LEU A 107 7.62 -12.56 -9.43
CA LEU A 107 7.53 -12.92 -10.84
C LEU A 107 8.84 -12.58 -11.57
N GLU A 108 9.41 -11.40 -11.34
CA GLU A 108 10.73 -11.04 -11.90
C GLU A 108 11.86 -11.87 -11.28
N ALA A 109 11.82 -12.15 -9.97
CA ALA A 109 12.83 -13.01 -9.34
C ALA A 109 12.86 -14.42 -9.93
N PHE A 110 11.69 -15.01 -10.25
CA PHE A 110 11.62 -16.31 -10.91
C PHE A 110 12.12 -16.30 -12.36
N LYS A 111 12.10 -15.16 -13.05
CA LYS A 111 12.68 -15.05 -14.41
C LYS A 111 14.21 -15.06 -14.40
N LEU A 112 14.81 -14.69 -13.28
CA LEU A 112 16.27 -14.59 -13.11
C LEU A 112 16.91 -15.91 -12.64
N ILE A 113 16.10 -16.87 -12.19
CA ILE A 113 16.49 -18.27 -11.93
C ILE A 113 16.49 -19.05 -13.24
#